data_AF-A0A3Q0RUE6-F1
#
_entry.id   AF-A0A3Q0RUE6-F1
#
_cell.length_a   1.000
_cell.length_b   1.000
_cell.length_c   1.000
_cell.angle_alpha   90.00
_cell.angle_beta   90.00
_cell.angle_gamma   90.00
#
_symmetry.space_group_name_H-M   'P 1'
#
loop_
_entity.id
_entity.type
_entity.pdbx_description
1 polymer ?
#
loop_
_entity_poly.entity_id
_entity_poly.type
_entity_poly.pdbx_seq_one_letter_code
_entity_poly.pdbx_strand_id
1 'polypeptide(L)'
;FIMAFHSVCFPRCLRLLPWSGPVLCPACLHSTPEGPVSVPEPDPRLQELESDPPNWKDLASPEALASLKKKETKRQEVINELFTTEHAHVRMLSVLQVIFAKPLEREELVTAPELATIFPSLDEIIELHSKCSCKEVFVTRFGGTEGEWFQKLTARFCSRQSWALDHIKTKQKKEPRFNAFIQEAESKPQCRRLQLKDIIPIEMQRLTKYPLLLENIAKSTEDPVEKADIEKSAECCRKILNHVNEEDEGLSLSVSPATEWQLVQELD
;
A
#
# COMPACT_ATOMS: atom_id res chain seq x y z
N PHE A 1 -29.11 8.32 -3.71
CA PHE A 1 -28.68 7.96 -2.34
C PHE A 1 -27.18 7.68 -2.25
N ILE A 2 -26.57 6.93 -3.18
CA ILE A 2 -25.11 6.65 -3.21
C ILE A 2 -24.24 7.92 -3.44
N MET A 3 -24.75 8.91 -4.18
CA MET A 3 -24.05 10.17 -4.48
C MET A 3 -23.89 11.13 -3.28
N ALA A 4 -24.79 11.07 -2.28
CA ALA A 4 -24.79 12.01 -1.16
C ALA A 4 -23.77 11.64 -0.07
N PHE A 5 -23.43 10.36 0.04
CA PHE A 5 -22.43 9.86 0.99
C PHE A 5 -20.99 10.19 0.57
N HIS A 6 -20.73 10.23 -0.73
CA HIS A 6 -19.39 10.42 -1.27
C HIS A 6 -18.87 11.86 -1.18
N SER A 7 -19.75 12.87 -1.19
CA SER A 7 -19.35 14.28 -1.06
C SER A 7 -18.93 14.66 0.37
N VAL A 8 -19.30 13.86 1.38
CA VAL A 8 -18.98 14.11 2.79
C VAL A 8 -17.79 13.26 3.26
N CYS A 9 -17.64 12.03 2.75
CA CYS A 9 -16.53 11.15 3.13
C CYS A 9 -15.16 11.53 2.52
N PHE A 10 -15.11 12.23 1.38
CA PHE A 10 -13.85 12.46 0.67
C PHE A 10 -13.71 13.87 0.06
N PRO A 11 -13.66 14.97 0.85
CA PRO A 11 -13.43 16.31 0.31
C PRO A 11 -11.96 16.59 -0.05
N ARG A 12 -11.04 15.64 0.15
CA ARG A 12 -9.60 15.88 0.05
C ARG A 12 -8.83 14.74 -0.64
N CYS A 13 -9.23 14.34 -1.84
CA CYS A 13 -8.24 13.97 -2.86
C CYS A 13 -7.42 15.23 -3.21
N LEU A 14 -6.68 15.77 -2.23
CA LEU A 14 -5.94 17.01 -2.33
C LEU A 14 -4.55 16.68 -2.88
N ARG A 15 -4.37 17.02 -4.16
CA ARG A 15 -3.13 17.57 -4.71
C ARG A 15 -1.85 16.80 -4.35
N LEU A 16 -1.58 15.73 -5.06
CA LEU A 16 -0.20 15.40 -5.39
C LEU A 16 0.11 15.91 -6.81
N LEU A 17 0.68 17.12 -6.79
CA LEU A 17 1.49 17.82 -7.81
C LEU A 17 0.74 18.36 -9.05
N PRO A 18 0.76 19.70 -9.22
CA PRO A 18 1.75 20.21 -10.14
C PRO A 18 2.68 21.23 -9.47
N TRP A 19 3.97 21.02 -9.72
CA TRP A 19 5.07 21.93 -9.49
C TRP A 19 4.74 23.31 -10.08
N SER A 20 4.85 24.36 -9.27
CA SER A 20 5.05 25.75 -9.70
C SER A 20 5.67 26.48 -8.51
N GLY A 21 7.00 26.51 -8.47
CA GLY A 21 7.73 27.19 -7.41
C GLY A 21 7.56 28.71 -7.50
N PRO A 22 7.64 29.44 -6.38
CA PRO A 22 7.96 30.86 -6.42
C PRO A 22 9.48 31.05 -6.43
N VAL A 23 9.97 31.67 -7.50
CA VAL A 23 11.21 32.44 -7.51
C VAL A 23 11.02 33.67 -6.62
N LEU A 24 12.08 34.05 -5.88
CA LEU A 24 12.47 35.36 -5.30
C LEU A 24 12.98 35.16 -3.86
N CYS A 25 14.00 35.83 -3.33
CA CYS A 25 15.15 36.60 -3.80
C CYS A 25 15.99 36.87 -2.51
N PRO A 26 17.34 36.99 -2.54
CA PRO A 26 18.15 37.00 -1.32
C PRO A 26 18.44 38.42 -0.85
N ALA A 27 17.79 38.86 0.24
CA ALA A 27 18.29 39.94 1.09
C ALA A 27 17.47 40.03 2.38
N CYS A 28 18.04 39.63 3.51
CA CYS A 28 17.95 40.29 4.82
C CYS A 28 18.69 39.42 5.86
N LEU A 29 19.99 39.68 6.00
CA LEU A 29 20.72 39.43 7.24
C LEU A 29 20.16 40.37 8.32
N HIS A 30 19.90 39.88 9.54
CA HIS A 30 20.27 40.50 10.83
C HIS A 30 19.85 39.59 12.03
N SER A 31 20.77 39.48 12.99
CA SER A 31 20.82 38.85 14.33
C SER A 31 19.58 39.12 15.22
N THR A 32 19.08 38.29 16.16
CA THR A 32 19.56 37.62 17.42
C THR A 32 18.27 37.18 18.19
N PRO A 33 18.25 36.63 19.44
CA PRO A 33 19.00 35.54 20.10
C PRO A 33 18.05 34.40 20.60
N GLU A 34 18.63 33.40 21.29
CA GLU A 34 18.05 32.14 21.79
C GLU A 34 16.61 32.17 22.38
N GLY A 35 15.80 31.19 21.95
CA GLY A 35 14.48 30.83 22.49
C GLY A 35 14.31 29.30 22.51
N PRO A 36 13.34 28.76 23.27
CA PRO A 36 13.35 27.38 23.79
C PRO A 36 13.32 26.34 22.66
N VAL A 37 14.00 25.22 22.89
CA VAL A 37 14.07 24.05 21.99
C VAL A 37 12.70 23.76 21.40
N SER A 38 12.50 24.19 20.15
CA SER A 38 11.34 23.85 19.34
C SER A 38 11.38 22.33 19.16
N VAL A 39 10.41 21.64 19.73
CA VAL A 39 10.09 20.26 19.34
C VAL A 39 10.04 20.26 17.81
N PRO A 40 10.81 19.40 17.11
CA PRO A 40 10.72 19.34 15.67
C PRO A 40 9.27 19.08 15.30
N GLU A 41 8.64 20.05 14.62
CA GLU A 41 7.33 19.83 14.00
C GLU A 41 7.43 18.54 13.17
N PRO A 42 6.59 17.53 13.43
CA PRO A 42 6.66 16.29 12.67
C PRO A 42 6.50 16.60 11.18
N ASP A 43 7.35 16.01 10.35
CA ASP A 43 7.26 16.16 8.89
C ASP A 43 5.80 15.87 8.48
N PRO A 44 5.10 16.81 7.82
CA PRO A 44 3.69 16.64 7.48
C PRO A 44 3.38 15.33 6.76
N ARG A 45 4.35 14.78 6.01
CA ARG A 45 4.24 13.49 5.33
C ARG A 45 4.20 12.31 6.30
N LEU A 46 4.93 12.38 7.41
CA LEU A 46 4.92 11.34 8.44
C LEU A 46 3.61 11.35 9.24
N GLN A 47 3.02 12.52 9.45
CA GLN A 47 1.74 12.65 10.14
C GLN A 47 0.56 12.09 9.33
N GLU A 48 0.61 12.23 8.00
CA GLU A 48 -0.34 11.58 7.09
C GLU A 48 -0.23 10.05 7.18
N LEU A 49 0.99 9.51 7.33
CA LEU A 49 1.23 8.07 7.51
C LEU A 49 0.81 7.52 8.87
N GLU A 50 0.42 8.35 9.82
CA GLU A 50 -0.07 7.91 11.13
C GLU A 50 -1.59 7.82 11.19
N SER A 51 -2.29 8.58 10.35
CA SER A 51 -3.75 8.73 10.43
C SER A 51 -4.50 7.54 9.80
N ASP A 52 -5.51 7.02 10.49
CA ASP A 52 -6.47 6.06 9.94
C ASP A 52 -7.70 6.79 9.36
N PRO A 53 -8.31 6.27 8.29
CA PRO A 53 -9.53 6.85 7.75
C PRO A 53 -10.70 6.69 8.75
N PRO A 54 -11.63 7.66 8.79
CA PRO A 54 -12.81 7.59 9.67
C PRO A 54 -13.71 6.39 9.34
N ASN A 55 -14.40 5.87 10.35
CA ASN A 55 -15.37 4.79 10.17
C ASN A 55 -16.54 5.27 9.32
N TRP A 56 -16.86 4.54 8.26
CA TRP A 56 -17.91 4.91 7.32
C TRP A 56 -19.30 5.04 7.95
N LYS A 57 -19.60 4.31 9.04
CA LYS A 57 -20.87 4.42 9.75
C LYS A 57 -21.00 5.76 10.47
N ASP A 58 -19.89 6.34 10.90
CA ASP A 58 -19.87 7.65 11.58
C ASP A 58 -20.01 8.80 10.57
N LEU A 59 -19.72 8.55 9.30
CA LEU A 59 -19.90 9.49 8.19
C LEU A 59 -21.30 9.42 7.57
N ALA A 60 -22.10 8.45 8.01
CA ALA A 60 -23.42 8.15 7.50
C ALA A 60 -24.52 8.87 8.30
N SER A 61 -25.51 9.46 7.62
CA SER A 61 -26.72 9.92 8.32
C SER A 61 -27.48 8.71 8.89
N PRO A 62 -27.97 8.76 10.15
CA PRO A 62 -28.75 7.68 10.78
C PRO A 62 -29.95 7.24 9.94
N GLU A 63 -30.63 8.18 9.28
CA GLU A 63 -31.79 7.93 8.42
C GLU A 63 -31.43 7.07 7.21
N ALA A 64 -30.27 7.34 6.60
CA ALA A 64 -29.79 6.55 5.48
C ALA A 64 -29.41 5.14 5.92
N LEU A 65 -28.72 4.98 7.06
CA LEU A 65 -28.39 3.65 7.60
C LEU A 65 -29.64 2.83 7.91
N ALA A 66 -30.67 3.45 8.49
CA ALA A 66 -31.93 2.80 8.83
C ALA A 66 -32.74 2.36 7.59
N SER A 67 -32.52 3.02 6.44
CA SER A 67 -33.22 2.72 5.18
C SER A 67 -32.59 1.57 4.37
N LEU A 68 -31.41 1.09 4.74
CA LEU A 68 -30.71 0.04 3.99
C LEU A 68 -31.30 -1.35 4.25
N LYS A 69 -31.49 -2.13 3.20
CA LYS A 69 -31.76 -3.57 3.32
C LYS A 69 -30.53 -4.26 3.89
N LYS A 70 -30.71 -5.35 4.66
CA LYS A 70 -29.61 -6.15 5.24
C LYS A 70 -28.54 -6.56 4.22
N LYS A 71 -28.94 -6.96 3.02
CA LYS A 71 -28.02 -7.35 1.94
C LYS A 71 -27.17 -6.17 1.45
N GLU A 72 -27.79 -4.99 1.32
CA GLU A 72 -27.09 -3.76 0.95
C GLU A 72 -26.17 -3.26 2.07
N THR A 73 -26.59 -3.36 3.33
CA THR A 73 -25.71 -3.07 4.48
C THR A 73 -24.45 -3.93 4.42
N LYS A 74 -24.59 -5.24 4.17
CA LYS A 74 -23.44 -6.15 4.06
C LYS A 74 -22.56 -5.79 2.87
N ARG A 75 -23.14 -5.43 1.73
CA ARG A 75 -22.40 -4.95 0.55
C ARG A 75 -21.56 -3.72 0.90
N GLN A 76 -22.15 -2.71 1.56
CA GLN A 76 -21.43 -1.49 1.95
C GLN A 76 -20.32 -1.77 2.96
N GLU A 77 -20.51 -2.72 3.89
CA GLU A 77 -19.45 -3.12 4.83
C GLU A 77 -18.22 -3.70 4.11
N VAL A 78 -18.42 -4.63 3.17
CA VAL A 78 -17.30 -5.24 2.42
C VAL A 78 -16.64 -4.24 1.47
N ILE A 79 -17.44 -3.39 0.82
CA ILE A 79 -16.92 -2.29 0.00
C ILE A 79 -16.05 -1.36 0.87
N ASN A 80 -16.52 -0.98 2.07
CA ASN A 80 -15.75 -0.13 2.95
C ASN A 80 -14.47 -0.82 3.43
N GLU A 81 -14.54 -2.11 3.77
CA GLU A 81 -13.38 -2.91 4.14
C GLU A 81 -12.32 -2.88 3.02
N LEU A 82 -12.73 -3.09 1.76
CA LEU A 82 -11.84 -3.01 0.61
C LEU A 82 -11.09 -1.68 0.54
N PHE A 83 -11.79 -0.54 0.62
CA PHE A 83 -11.15 0.77 0.55
C PHE A 83 -10.33 1.11 1.78
N THR A 84 -10.83 0.80 2.98
CA THR A 84 -10.11 1.06 4.24
C THR A 84 -8.79 0.29 4.26
N THR A 85 -8.83 -0.99 3.86
CA THR A 85 -7.63 -1.83 3.78
C THR A 85 -6.72 -1.44 2.62
N GLU A 86 -7.25 -0.88 1.52
CA GLU A 86 -6.42 -0.33 0.43
C GLU A 86 -5.63 0.89 0.89
N HIS A 87 -6.27 1.83 1.61
CA HIS A 87 -5.56 2.98 2.19
C HIS A 87 -4.49 2.54 3.18
N ALA A 88 -4.80 1.54 4.02
CA ALA A 88 -3.83 0.97 4.93
C ALA A 88 -2.63 0.34 4.19
N HIS A 89 -2.89 -0.33 3.06
CA HIS A 89 -1.87 -0.90 2.18
C HIS A 89 -0.97 0.19 1.55
N VAL A 90 -1.57 1.19 0.91
CA VAL A 90 -0.85 2.34 0.30
C VAL A 90 0.03 3.04 1.34
N ARG A 91 -0.50 3.25 2.55
CA ARG A 91 0.25 3.84 3.65
C ARG A 91 1.46 2.99 4.03
N MET A 92 1.29 1.67 4.12
CA MET A 92 2.40 0.79 4.49
C MET A 92 3.47 0.70 3.39
N LEU A 93 3.07 0.69 2.11
CA LEU A 93 4.01 0.84 0.98
C LEU A 93 4.74 2.20 1.04
N SER A 94 4.04 3.26 1.44
CA SER A 94 4.64 4.59 1.62
C SER A 94 5.61 4.63 2.80
N VAL A 95 5.33 3.89 3.89
CA VAL A 95 6.29 3.66 4.98
C VAL A 95 7.53 2.94 4.46
N LEU A 96 7.36 1.87 3.67
CA LEU A 96 8.49 1.16 3.05
C LEU A 96 9.37 2.10 2.23
N GLN A 97 8.77 3.01 1.46
CA GLN A 97 9.49 3.99 0.65
C GLN A 97 10.18 5.09 1.49
N VAL A 98 9.43 5.73 2.40
CA VAL A 98 9.87 6.95 3.10
C VAL A 98 10.78 6.63 4.28
N ILE A 99 10.55 5.52 4.97
CA ILE A 99 11.31 5.14 6.18
C ILE A 99 12.51 4.25 5.84
N PHE A 100 12.41 3.42 4.81
CA PHE A 100 13.47 2.47 4.44
C PHE A 100 14.14 2.82 3.12
N ALA A 101 13.43 2.74 1.98
CA ALA A 101 14.08 2.81 0.67
C ALA A 101 14.83 4.13 0.43
N LYS A 102 14.17 5.28 0.60
CA LYS A 102 14.77 6.60 0.36
C LYS A 102 15.92 6.92 1.34
N PRO A 103 15.80 6.67 2.65
CA PRO A 103 16.92 6.91 3.56
C PRO A 103 18.10 5.94 3.34
N LEU A 104 17.86 4.67 3.00
CA LEU A 104 18.93 3.71 2.66
C LEU A 104 19.79 4.20 1.49
N GLU A 105 19.16 4.78 0.47
CA GLU A 105 19.86 5.39 -0.65
C GLU A 105 20.62 6.65 -0.23
N ARG A 106 19.95 7.56 0.49
CA ARG A 106 20.51 8.85 0.91
C ARG A 106 21.73 8.70 1.82
N GLU A 107 21.70 7.73 2.73
CA GLU A 107 22.80 7.44 3.65
C GLU A 107 23.91 6.58 3.03
N GLU A 108 23.76 6.22 1.75
CA GLU A 108 24.68 5.39 0.97
C GLU A 108 24.91 4.02 1.62
N LEU A 109 23.90 3.49 2.30
CA LEU A 109 23.94 2.16 2.94
C LEU A 109 23.68 1.05 1.91
N VAL A 110 22.98 1.38 0.83
CA VAL A 110 22.63 0.49 -0.28
C VAL A 110 22.81 1.28 -1.57
N THR A 111 23.42 0.66 -2.58
CA THR A 111 23.59 1.32 -3.90
C THR A 111 22.26 1.38 -4.65
N ALA A 112 22.05 2.36 -5.53
CA ALA A 112 20.80 2.47 -6.31
C ALA A 112 20.44 1.18 -7.09
N PRO A 113 21.37 0.45 -7.76
CA PRO A 113 21.05 -0.82 -8.42
C PRO A 113 20.64 -1.93 -7.44
N GLU A 114 21.32 -2.01 -6.29
CA GLU A 114 20.99 -2.95 -5.22
C GLU A 114 19.60 -2.65 -4.66
N LEU A 115 19.29 -1.38 -4.41
CA LEU A 115 17.99 -0.93 -3.92
C LEU A 115 16.86 -1.24 -4.91
N ALA A 116 17.07 -1.01 -6.20
CA ALA A 116 16.12 -1.36 -7.26
C ALA A 116 15.91 -2.87 -7.41
N THR A 117 16.82 -3.69 -6.87
CA THR A 117 16.68 -5.15 -6.80
C THR A 117 15.92 -5.58 -5.53
N ILE A 118 16.17 -4.90 -4.39
CA ILE A 118 15.49 -5.15 -3.12
C ILE A 118 14.02 -4.69 -3.16
N PHE A 119 13.74 -3.52 -3.75
CA PHE A 119 12.39 -2.92 -3.85
C PHE A 119 12.05 -2.60 -5.32
N PRO A 120 11.73 -3.60 -6.15
CA PRO A 120 11.54 -3.40 -7.59
C PRO A 120 10.32 -2.53 -7.88
N SER A 121 10.50 -1.38 -8.54
CA SER A 121 9.38 -0.49 -8.90
C SER A 121 8.51 -0.02 -7.73
N LEU A 122 9.18 0.23 -6.59
CA LEU A 122 8.72 0.99 -5.43
C LEU A 122 7.56 1.98 -5.76
N ASP A 123 7.96 2.99 -6.50
CA ASP A 123 7.15 4.17 -6.78
C ASP A 123 5.95 3.87 -7.67
N GLU A 124 6.12 2.99 -8.66
CA GLU A 124 5.08 2.61 -9.61
C GLU A 124 3.97 1.81 -8.92
N ILE A 125 4.33 0.94 -7.97
CA ILE A 125 3.37 0.15 -7.16
C ILE A 125 2.57 1.08 -6.25
N ILE A 126 3.23 2.02 -5.56
CA ILE A 126 2.55 3.00 -4.70
C ILE A 126 1.57 3.84 -5.54
N GLU A 127 2.02 4.35 -6.68
CA GLU A 127 1.18 5.17 -7.57
C GLU A 127 -0.05 4.38 -8.05
N LEU A 128 0.14 3.10 -8.38
CA LEU A 128 -0.93 2.22 -8.84
C LEU A 128 -1.99 1.99 -7.75
N HIS A 129 -1.58 1.59 -6.54
CA HIS A 129 -2.51 1.40 -5.41
C HIS A 129 -3.17 2.71 -4.94
N SER A 130 -2.44 3.83 -5.02
CA SER A 130 -3.01 5.15 -4.70
C SER A 130 -4.16 5.52 -5.63
N LYS A 131 -4.04 5.19 -6.93
CA LYS A 131 -5.14 5.37 -7.90
C LYS A 131 -6.29 4.40 -7.67
N CYS A 132 -6.02 3.17 -7.21
CA CYS A 132 -7.02 2.15 -6.87
C CYS A 132 -7.87 2.51 -5.63
N SER A 133 -7.42 3.45 -4.80
CA SER A 133 -8.19 3.94 -3.64
C SER A 133 -9.47 4.71 -4.01
N CYS A 134 -9.70 4.99 -5.31
CA CYS A 134 -10.91 5.63 -5.83
C CYS A 134 -11.90 4.60 -6.41
N LYS A 135 -13.16 4.59 -5.92
CA LYS A 135 -14.23 3.64 -6.33
C LYS A 135 -14.48 3.54 -7.83
N GLU A 136 -14.46 4.67 -8.54
CA GLU A 136 -14.75 4.71 -9.99
C GLU A 136 -13.72 3.94 -10.81
N VAL A 137 -12.53 3.72 -10.26
CA VAL A 137 -11.39 3.12 -10.97
C VAL A 137 -11.26 1.62 -10.66
N PHE A 138 -11.61 1.18 -9.44
CA PHE A 138 -11.29 -0.16 -8.96
C PHE A 138 -11.95 -1.30 -9.77
N VAL A 139 -13.23 -1.17 -10.12
CA VAL A 139 -13.97 -2.24 -10.82
C VAL A 139 -13.50 -2.41 -12.27
N THR A 140 -13.01 -1.34 -12.91
CA THR A 140 -12.54 -1.36 -14.30
C THR A 140 -11.04 -1.63 -14.44
N ARG A 141 -10.24 -1.51 -13.37
CA ARG A 141 -8.76 -1.56 -13.41
C ARG A 141 -8.18 -2.96 -13.62
N PHE A 142 -8.88 -3.99 -13.16
CA PHE A 142 -8.38 -5.37 -13.28
C PHE A 142 -8.60 -5.98 -14.66
N GLY A 143 -9.31 -5.28 -15.56
CA GLY A 143 -9.47 -5.66 -16.95
C GLY A 143 -8.61 -4.82 -17.90
N GLY A 144 -8.21 -5.41 -19.03
CA GLY A 144 -7.50 -4.71 -20.10
C GLY A 144 -6.06 -4.33 -19.73
N THR A 145 -5.55 -3.27 -20.35
CA THR A 145 -4.13 -2.86 -20.27
C THR A 145 -3.68 -2.47 -18.87
N GLU A 146 -4.57 -1.92 -18.04
CA GLU A 146 -4.22 -1.56 -16.66
C GLU A 146 -4.06 -2.79 -15.76
N GLY A 147 -4.85 -3.85 -16.01
CA GLY A 147 -4.74 -5.12 -15.29
C GLY A 147 -3.46 -5.88 -15.65
N GLU A 148 -3.10 -5.90 -16.94
CA GLU A 148 -1.82 -6.47 -17.41
C GLU A 148 -0.61 -5.71 -16.84
N TRP A 149 -0.71 -4.38 -16.77
CA TRP A 149 0.32 -3.54 -16.15
C TRP A 149 0.46 -3.81 -14.65
N PHE A 150 -0.68 -3.88 -13.93
CA PHE A 150 -0.71 -4.26 -12.51
C PHE A 150 -0.04 -5.61 -12.29
N GLN A 151 -0.44 -6.63 -13.04
CA GLN A 151 0.13 -7.97 -12.99
C GLN A 151 1.66 -7.95 -13.10
N LYS A 152 2.18 -7.25 -14.11
CA LYS A 152 3.62 -7.19 -14.38
C LYS A 152 4.40 -6.51 -13.25
N LEU A 153 3.87 -5.42 -12.69
CA LEU A 153 4.53 -4.70 -11.59
C LEU A 153 4.54 -5.52 -10.31
N THR A 154 3.41 -6.09 -9.93
CA THR A 154 3.29 -6.87 -8.70
C THR A 154 4.08 -8.18 -8.80
N ALA A 155 4.10 -8.84 -9.97
CA ALA A 155 4.91 -10.03 -10.20
C ALA A 155 6.42 -9.73 -10.08
N ARG A 156 6.86 -8.59 -10.62
CA ARG A 156 8.26 -8.16 -10.49
C ARG A 156 8.67 -7.88 -9.04
N PHE A 157 7.78 -7.30 -8.23
CA PHE A 157 8.07 -7.03 -6.82
C PHE A 157 8.07 -8.32 -5.98
N CYS A 158 7.03 -9.13 -6.13
CA CYS A 158 6.86 -10.36 -5.34
C CYS A 158 7.90 -11.44 -5.68
N SER A 159 8.29 -11.62 -6.95
CA SER A 159 9.32 -12.61 -7.35
C SER A 159 10.72 -12.32 -6.79
N ARG A 160 10.96 -11.11 -6.27
CA ARG A 160 12.22 -10.74 -5.60
C ARG A 160 12.14 -10.79 -4.09
N GLN A 161 10.98 -11.07 -3.51
CA GLN A 161 10.73 -11.00 -2.07
C GLN A 161 11.69 -11.86 -1.27
N SER A 162 11.79 -13.16 -1.56
CA SER A 162 12.65 -14.09 -0.80
C SER A 162 14.11 -13.68 -0.87
N TRP A 163 14.58 -13.30 -2.07
CA TRP A 163 15.95 -12.79 -2.26
C TRP A 163 16.19 -11.51 -1.46
N ALA A 164 15.25 -10.56 -1.48
CA ALA A 164 15.36 -9.30 -0.76
C ALA A 164 15.45 -9.53 0.75
N LEU A 165 14.61 -10.42 1.30
CA LEU A 165 14.63 -10.78 2.72
C LEU A 165 15.97 -11.40 3.13
N ASP A 166 16.48 -12.36 2.37
CA ASP A 166 17.77 -13.01 2.64
C ASP A 166 18.95 -12.06 2.49
N HIS A 167 18.90 -11.17 1.49
CA HIS A 167 19.93 -10.18 1.25
C HIS A 167 19.99 -9.15 2.39
N ILE A 168 18.84 -8.61 2.80
CA ILE A 168 18.72 -7.71 3.95
C ILE A 168 19.25 -8.38 5.22
N LYS A 169 18.81 -9.61 5.51
CA LYS A 169 19.25 -10.39 6.68
C LYS A 169 20.75 -10.63 6.68
N THR A 170 21.33 -10.94 5.52
CA THR A 170 22.77 -11.13 5.36
C THR A 170 23.53 -9.83 5.59
N LYS A 171 23.01 -8.71 5.08
CA LYS A 171 23.61 -7.39 5.24
C LYS A 171 23.54 -6.90 6.69
N GLN A 172 22.43 -7.09 7.40
CA GLN A 172 22.31 -6.81 8.84
C GLN A 172 23.36 -7.56 9.67
N LYS A 173 23.69 -8.81 9.31
CA LYS A 173 24.72 -9.59 10.00
C LYS A 173 26.15 -9.10 9.73
N LYS A 174 26.42 -8.66 8.50
CA LYS A 174 27.78 -8.30 8.05
C LYS A 174 28.14 -6.83 8.29
N GLU A 175 27.15 -5.95 8.26
CA GLU A 175 27.34 -4.50 8.25
C GLU A 175 26.64 -3.86 9.46
N PRO A 176 27.37 -3.58 10.56
CA PRO A 176 26.78 -3.03 11.78
C PRO A 176 26.07 -1.68 11.58
N ARG A 177 26.58 -0.84 10.66
CA ARG A 177 25.96 0.45 10.32
C ARG A 177 24.58 0.26 9.67
N PHE A 178 24.47 -0.70 8.74
CA PHE A 178 23.17 -1.06 8.13
C PHE A 178 22.21 -1.62 9.19
N ASN A 179 22.70 -2.50 10.08
CA ASN A 179 21.87 -3.04 11.15
C ASN A 179 21.35 -1.97 12.11
N ALA A 180 22.20 -1.03 12.53
CA ALA A 180 21.79 0.08 13.39
C ALA A 180 20.71 0.94 12.72
N PHE A 181 20.89 1.24 11.43
CA PHE A 181 19.88 1.96 10.65
C PHE A 181 18.54 1.21 10.62
N ILE A 182 18.53 -0.10 10.35
CA ILE A 182 17.28 -0.87 10.31
C ILE A 182 16.59 -0.86 11.69
N GLN A 183 17.34 -1.04 12.78
CA GLN A 183 16.78 -0.99 14.14
C GLN A 183 16.18 0.38 14.47
N GLU A 184 16.85 1.46 14.06
CA GLU A 184 16.34 2.82 14.24
C GLU A 184 15.07 3.04 13.40
N ALA A 185 15.08 2.63 12.13
CA ALA A 185 13.93 2.75 11.24
C ALA A 185 12.71 1.96 11.76
N GLU A 186 12.90 0.73 12.24
CA GLU A 186 11.84 -0.11 12.83
C GLU A 186 11.27 0.46 14.15
N SER A 187 12.05 1.27 14.87
CA SER A 187 11.59 1.92 16.11
C SER A 187 10.59 3.06 15.87
N LYS A 188 10.46 3.54 14.63
CA LYS A 188 9.59 4.67 14.28
C LYS A 188 8.11 4.28 14.38
N PRO A 189 7.24 5.16 14.90
CA PRO A 189 5.82 4.84 15.13
C PRO A 189 5.06 4.49 13.85
N GLN A 190 5.49 5.03 12.71
CA GLN A 190 4.87 4.77 11.40
C GLN A 190 4.99 3.30 10.96
N CYS A 191 5.99 2.58 11.46
CA CYS A 191 6.15 1.14 11.22
C CYS A 191 5.08 0.31 11.94
N ARG A 192 4.30 0.89 12.88
CA ARG A 192 3.22 0.21 13.63
C ARG A 192 3.68 -1.11 14.27
N ARG A 193 4.93 -1.13 14.77
CA ARG A 193 5.60 -2.29 15.38
C ARG A 193 5.91 -3.43 14.40
N LEU A 194 5.74 -3.23 13.10
CA LEU A 194 6.19 -4.16 12.06
C LEU A 194 7.69 -3.97 11.81
N GLN A 195 8.37 -5.08 11.55
CA GLN A 195 9.76 -5.06 11.11
C GLN A 195 9.83 -4.99 9.58
N LEU A 196 10.99 -4.63 9.02
CA LEU A 196 11.14 -4.55 7.56
C LEU A 196 10.81 -5.88 6.87
N LYS A 197 11.19 -7.01 7.49
CA LYS A 197 10.87 -8.36 7.01
C LYS A 197 9.36 -8.67 6.98
N ASP A 198 8.56 -7.97 7.78
CA ASP A 198 7.09 -8.15 7.85
C ASP A 198 6.39 -7.19 6.88
N ILE A 199 7.03 -6.07 6.54
CA ILE A 199 6.52 -5.06 5.60
C ILE A 199 6.71 -5.51 4.15
N ILE A 200 7.83 -6.15 3.80
CA ILE A 200 8.07 -6.58 2.41
C ILE A 200 6.97 -7.54 1.87
N PRO A 201 6.48 -8.53 2.64
CA PRO A 201 5.43 -9.46 2.17
C PRO A 201 4.02 -8.87 2.00
N ILE A 202 3.77 -7.63 2.40
CA ILE A 202 2.40 -7.07 2.40
C ILE A 202 1.79 -7.00 1.00
N GLU A 203 2.60 -6.82 -0.04
CA GLU A 203 2.14 -6.75 -1.43
C GLU A 203 1.54 -8.10 -1.86
N MET A 204 2.27 -9.19 -1.64
CA MET A 204 1.75 -10.54 -1.87
C MET A 204 0.49 -10.81 -1.03
N GLN A 205 0.51 -10.45 0.26
CA GLN A 205 -0.67 -10.60 1.12
C GLN A 205 -1.88 -9.84 0.57
N ARG A 206 -1.68 -8.62 0.05
CA ARG A 206 -2.77 -7.84 -0.53
C ARG A 206 -3.38 -8.51 -1.76
N LEU A 207 -2.56 -9.08 -2.64
CA LEU A 207 -3.02 -9.82 -3.82
C LEU A 207 -3.95 -10.99 -3.46
N THR A 208 -3.65 -11.72 -2.37
CA THR A 208 -4.51 -12.83 -1.91
C THR A 208 -5.87 -12.37 -1.41
N LYS A 209 -6.01 -11.11 -0.95
CA LYS A 209 -7.26 -10.58 -0.40
C LYS A 209 -8.21 -10.04 -1.47
N TYR A 210 -7.72 -9.58 -2.62
CA TYR A 210 -8.58 -8.99 -3.66
C TYR A 210 -9.67 -9.93 -4.17
N PRO A 211 -9.39 -11.20 -4.56
CA PRO A 211 -10.43 -12.12 -4.99
C PRO A 211 -11.52 -12.32 -3.93
N LEU A 212 -11.13 -12.50 -2.66
CA LEU A 212 -12.04 -12.77 -1.55
C LEU A 212 -12.99 -11.59 -1.29
N LEU A 213 -12.45 -10.36 -1.30
CA LEU A 213 -13.23 -9.15 -1.11
C LEU A 213 -14.20 -8.93 -2.28
N LEU A 214 -13.73 -9.09 -3.52
CA LEU A 214 -14.57 -8.91 -4.71
C LEU A 214 -15.69 -9.96 -4.78
N GLU A 215 -15.42 -11.23 -4.47
CA GLU A 215 -16.44 -12.27 -4.39
C GLU A 215 -17.51 -11.97 -3.33
N ASN A 216 -17.09 -11.44 -2.17
CA ASN A 216 -18.02 -11.07 -1.11
C ASN A 216 -18.91 -9.86 -1.48
N ILE A 217 -18.37 -8.92 -2.26
CA ILE A 217 -19.16 -7.83 -2.86
C ILE A 217 -20.16 -8.43 -3.87
N ALA A 218 -19.71 -9.29 -4.78
CA ALA A 218 -20.56 -9.92 -5.80
C ALA A 218 -21.73 -10.72 -5.19
N LYS A 219 -21.48 -11.49 -4.11
CA LYS A 219 -22.53 -12.21 -3.35
C LYS A 219 -23.61 -11.27 -2.81
N SER A 220 -23.22 -10.05 -2.45
CA SER A 220 -24.08 -9.02 -1.86
C SER A 220 -24.69 -8.08 -2.89
N THR A 221 -24.35 -8.20 -4.18
CA THR A 221 -24.93 -7.42 -5.28
C THR A 221 -26.25 -8.02 -5.77
N GLU A 222 -27.24 -7.16 -6.06
CA GLU A 222 -28.55 -7.57 -6.61
C GLU A 222 -28.60 -7.43 -8.14
N ASP A 223 -27.95 -6.40 -8.70
CA ASP A 223 -27.93 -6.17 -10.15
C ASP A 223 -27.07 -7.23 -10.86
N PRO A 224 -27.65 -8.03 -11.79
CA PRO A 224 -26.92 -9.09 -12.46
C PRO A 224 -25.77 -8.61 -13.35
N VAL A 225 -25.88 -7.41 -13.93
CA VAL A 225 -24.82 -6.84 -14.78
C VAL A 225 -23.62 -6.44 -13.93
N GLU A 226 -23.85 -5.61 -12.91
CA GLU A 226 -22.81 -5.21 -11.95
C GLU A 226 -22.17 -6.43 -11.28
N LYS A 227 -22.98 -7.43 -10.91
CA LYS A 227 -22.46 -8.67 -10.33
C LYS A 227 -21.50 -9.40 -11.27
N ALA A 228 -21.85 -9.56 -12.55
CA ALA A 228 -21.00 -10.22 -13.53
C ALA A 228 -19.68 -9.45 -13.75
N ASP A 229 -19.72 -8.12 -13.74
CA ASP A 229 -18.52 -7.29 -13.84
C ASP A 229 -17.59 -7.47 -12.63
N ILE A 230 -18.14 -7.51 -11.41
CA ILE A 230 -17.37 -7.75 -10.19
C ILE A 230 -16.76 -9.16 -10.19
N GLU A 231 -17.52 -10.17 -10.60
CA GLU A 231 -17.03 -11.55 -10.71
C GLU A 231 -15.89 -11.68 -11.74
N LYS A 232 -16.00 -10.96 -12.85
CA LYS A 232 -14.93 -10.87 -13.85
C LYS A 232 -13.67 -10.22 -13.28
N SER A 233 -13.80 -9.12 -12.51
CA SER A 233 -12.66 -8.49 -11.85
C SER A 233 -12.03 -9.39 -10.80
N ALA A 234 -12.82 -10.16 -10.05
CA ALA A 234 -12.30 -11.16 -9.11
C ALA A 234 -11.47 -12.25 -9.83
N GLU A 235 -11.95 -12.70 -10.99
CA GLU A 235 -11.24 -13.67 -11.83
C GLU A 235 -9.93 -13.10 -12.38
N CYS A 236 -9.92 -11.84 -12.80
CA CYS A 236 -8.69 -11.16 -13.16
C CYS A 236 -7.70 -11.13 -11.99
N CYS A 237 -8.11 -10.76 -10.78
CA CYS A 237 -7.24 -10.80 -9.60
C CYS A 237 -6.68 -12.21 -9.32
N ARG A 238 -7.48 -13.27 -9.50
CA ARG A 238 -7.01 -14.66 -9.35
C ARG A 238 -5.93 -15.02 -10.38
N LYS A 239 -6.13 -14.63 -11.65
CA LYS A 239 -5.14 -14.84 -12.71
C LYS A 239 -3.82 -14.14 -12.40
N ILE A 240 -3.91 -12.90 -11.90
CA ILE A 240 -2.73 -12.14 -11.48
C ILE A 240 -2.01 -12.86 -10.35
N LEU A 241 -2.73 -13.25 -9.29
CA LEU A 241 -2.16 -13.98 -8.16
C LEU A 241 -1.48 -15.28 -8.59
N ASN A 242 -2.13 -16.08 -9.42
CA ASN A 242 -1.57 -17.35 -9.91
C ASN A 242 -0.28 -17.12 -10.71
N HIS A 243 -0.26 -16.11 -11.59
CA HIS A 243 0.94 -15.76 -12.34
C HIS A 243 2.08 -15.30 -11.44
N VAL A 244 1.79 -14.46 -10.44
CA VAL A 244 2.79 -14.00 -9.47
C VAL A 244 3.38 -15.19 -8.69
N ASN A 245 2.54 -16.14 -8.29
CA ASN A 245 2.98 -17.36 -7.61
C ASN A 245 3.85 -18.24 -8.53
N GLU A 246 3.48 -18.39 -9.81
CA GLU A 246 4.27 -19.16 -10.79
C GLU A 246 5.65 -18.52 -11.06
N GLU A 247 5.75 -17.18 -11.14
CA GLU A 247 7.03 -16.49 -11.30
C GLU A 247 7.93 -16.65 -10.06
N ASP A 248 7.34 -16.62 -8.87
CA ASP A 248 8.05 -16.82 -7.61
C ASP A 248 8.56 -18.27 -7.47
N GLU A 249 7.73 -19.27 -7.82
CA GLU A 249 8.13 -20.68 -7.87
C GLU A 249 9.21 -20.93 -8.94
N GLY A 250 9.11 -20.30 -10.11
CA GLY A 250 10.06 -20.41 -11.20
C GLY A 250 11.47 -19.90 -10.84
N LEU A 251 11.57 -18.87 -9.99
CA LEU A 251 12.85 -18.44 -9.41
C LEU A 251 13.31 -19.34 -8.27
N SER A 252 12.39 -19.85 -7.44
CA SER A 252 12.71 -20.76 -6.33
C SER A 252 13.32 -22.09 -6.80
N LEU A 253 12.96 -22.59 -7.99
CA LEU A 253 13.54 -23.80 -8.58
C LEU A 253 15.02 -23.65 -8.98
N SER A 254 15.58 -22.44 -8.96
CA SER A 254 17.02 -22.19 -9.14
C SER A 254 17.81 -22.08 -7.83
N VAL A 255 17.13 -22.06 -6.67
CA VAL A 255 17.75 -21.98 -5.35
C VAL A 255 17.06 -23.00 -4.43
N SER A 256 17.74 -24.11 -4.16
CA SER A 256 17.35 -25.26 -3.30
C SER A 256 16.10 -25.05 -2.41
N PRO A 257 15.07 -25.90 -2.53
CA PRO A 257 13.79 -25.71 -1.86
C PRO A 257 13.90 -26.08 -0.39
N ALA A 258 13.95 -25.07 0.48
CA ALA A 258 13.75 -25.27 1.90
C ALA A 258 13.11 -24.04 2.54
N THR A 259 11.78 -24.14 2.73
CA THR A 259 11.07 -23.71 3.95
C THR A 259 10.37 -22.33 4.02
N GLU A 260 9.60 -21.84 3.03
CA GLU A 260 8.89 -20.57 3.32
C GLU A 260 7.52 -20.25 2.68
N TRP A 261 6.79 -21.18 2.03
CA TRP A 261 5.55 -20.80 1.35
C TRP A 261 4.23 -21.46 1.82
N GLN A 262 4.25 -22.23 2.90
CA GLN A 262 3.00 -22.79 3.47
C GLN A 262 2.32 -21.91 4.53
N LEU A 263 2.87 -20.75 4.90
CA LEU A 263 2.31 -19.92 5.98
C LEU A 263 1.36 -18.80 5.55
N VAL A 264 1.09 -18.62 4.25
CA VAL A 264 0.20 -17.53 3.76
C VAL A 264 -1.30 -17.93 3.77
N GLN A 265 -1.64 -19.16 4.14
CA GLN A 265 -3.04 -19.62 4.20
C GLN A 265 -3.66 -19.71 5.62
N GLU A 266 -2.92 -19.46 6.70
CA GLU A 266 -3.45 -19.53 8.08
C GLU A 266 -3.53 -18.16 8.77
N LEU A 267 -4.39 -17.28 8.27
CA LEU A 267 -4.90 -16.14 9.04
C LEU A 267 -6.41 -16.06 8.88
N ASP A 268 -7.10 -16.94 9.62
CA ASP A 268 -8.44 -16.76 10.18
C ASP A 268 -8.30 -16.52 11.70
#